data_AF-A0A7L5Z0X7-F1
#
_entry.id   AF-A0A7L5Z0X7-F1
#
_cell.length_a   1.000
_cell.length_b   1.000
_cell.length_c   1.000
_cell.angle_alpha   90.00
_cell.angle_beta   90.00
_cell.angle_gamma   90.00
#
_symmetry.space_group_name_H-M   'P 1'
#
loop_
_entity.id
_entity.type
_entity.pdbx_description
1 polymer ?
#
loop_
_entity_poly.entity_id
_entity_poly.type
_entity_poly.pdbx_seq_one_letter_code
_entity_poly.pdbx_strand_id
1 'polypeptide(L)'
;MQLTSFHTLRTAVQDNAGGPSQADLMLMSAELELVLEASGLFSQIEVGTTDNPDAFVVALCQYKPDLDEHLVAGEIARVWEHRVRYPFWEAHSLIVHPGHVEFEGATRISQSGHFSTVHLVAQQSLVPSQRMPQQT
;
A
#
# COMPACT_ATOMS: atom_id res chain seq x y z
N MET A 1 -7.58 -6.57 8.57
CA MET A 1 -8.92 -7.22 8.61
C MET A 1 -8.92 -8.46 7.70
N GLN A 2 -9.91 -9.34 7.79
CA GLN A 2 -10.16 -10.34 6.74
C GLN A 2 -10.58 -9.64 5.44
N LEU A 3 -10.08 -10.12 4.30
CA LEU A 3 -10.22 -9.46 3.00
C LEU A 3 -11.69 -9.25 2.60
N THR A 4 -12.54 -10.27 2.76
CA THR A 4 -13.96 -10.21 2.39
C THR A 4 -14.74 -9.19 3.21
N SER A 5 -14.43 -9.07 4.51
CA SER A 5 -15.01 -8.04 5.37
C SER A 5 -14.54 -6.65 4.96
N PHE A 6 -13.27 -6.51 4.59
CA PHE A 6 -12.73 -5.24 4.09
C PHE A 6 -13.43 -4.80 2.80
N HIS A 7 -13.55 -5.68 1.80
CA HIS A 7 -14.25 -5.35 0.54
C HIS A 7 -15.70 -4.95 0.80
N THR A 8 -16.40 -5.66 1.70
CA THR A 8 -17.79 -5.32 2.08
C THR A 8 -17.90 -3.91 2.65
N LEU A 9 -17.01 -3.54 3.58
CA LEU A 9 -17.00 -2.20 4.18
C LEU A 9 -16.59 -1.12 3.16
N ARG A 10 -15.59 -1.41 2.33
CA ARG A 10 -15.12 -0.51 1.27
C ARG A 10 -16.26 -0.14 0.33
N THR A 11 -16.95 -1.12 -0.22
CA THR A 11 -18.08 -0.92 -1.14
C THR A 11 -19.19 -0.10 -0.49
N ALA A 12 -19.55 -0.41 0.76
CA ALA A 12 -20.57 0.35 1.48
C ALA A 12 -20.21 1.84 1.63
N VAL A 13 -18.93 2.18 1.79
CA VAL A 13 -18.48 3.58 1.86
C VAL A 13 -18.42 4.23 0.47
N GLN A 14 -17.93 3.52 -0.55
CA GLN A 14 -17.88 3.99 -1.94
C GLN A 14 -19.27 4.38 -2.45
N ASP A 15 -20.31 3.61 -2.13
CA ASP A 15 -21.70 3.92 -2.52
C ASP A 15 -22.24 5.23 -1.91
N ASN A 16 -21.57 5.76 -0.86
CA ASN A 16 -22.03 6.90 -0.07
C ASN A 16 -21.04 8.09 -0.08
N ALA A 17 -19.98 8.03 -0.90
CA ALA A 17 -18.93 9.05 -0.94
C ALA A 17 -18.43 9.24 -2.37
N GLY A 18 -18.20 10.50 -2.77
CA GLY A 18 -17.51 10.79 -4.02
C GLY A 18 -16.04 10.34 -3.98
N GLY A 19 -15.51 9.95 -5.14
CA GLY A 19 -14.09 9.69 -5.31
C GLY A 19 -13.21 10.93 -5.01
N PRO A 20 -11.90 10.74 -4.85
CA PRO A 20 -10.97 11.79 -4.48
C PRO A 20 -10.70 12.74 -5.65
N SER A 21 -10.31 13.98 -5.34
CA SER A 21 -9.81 14.88 -6.38
C SER A 21 -8.42 14.45 -6.83
N GLN A 22 -8.02 14.85 -8.04
CA GLN A 22 -6.64 14.61 -8.53
C GLN A 22 -5.58 15.23 -7.61
N ALA A 23 -5.87 16.37 -6.96
CA ALA A 23 -4.96 16.97 -6.00
C ALA A 23 -4.79 16.10 -4.73
N ASP A 24 -5.89 15.52 -4.23
CA ASP A 24 -5.84 14.61 -3.07
C ASP A 24 -5.06 13.34 -3.40
N LEU A 25 -5.23 12.81 -4.61
CA LEU A 25 -4.49 11.63 -5.08
C LEU A 25 -2.99 11.91 -5.15
N MET A 26 -2.58 13.03 -5.75
CA MET A 26 -1.17 13.40 -5.82
C MET A 26 -0.54 13.58 -4.43
N LEU A 27 -1.26 14.20 -3.48
CA LEU A 27 -0.79 14.36 -2.11
C LEU A 27 -0.64 13.01 -1.40
N MET A 28 -1.62 12.12 -1.52
CA MET A 28 -1.58 10.80 -0.91
C MET A 28 -0.47 9.93 -1.52
N SER A 29 -0.30 9.95 -2.84
CA SER A 29 0.79 9.23 -3.53
C SER A 29 2.17 9.73 -3.08
N ALA A 30 2.37 11.05 -3.03
CA ALA A 30 3.64 11.63 -2.60
C ALA A 30 3.94 11.32 -1.12
N GLU A 31 2.93 11.39 -0.25
CA GLU A 31 3.10 11.01 1.16
C GLU A 31 3.44 9.52 1.29
N LEU A 32 2.76 8.64 0.55
CA LEU A 32 3.02 7.20 0.56
C LEU A 32 4.44 6.87 0.07
N GLU A 33 4.91 7.50 -1.01
CA GLU A 33 6.27 7.34 -1.51
C GLU A 33 7.29 7.78 -0.44
N LEU A 34 7.13 9.00 0.09
CA LEU A 34 8.02 9.57 1.10
C LEU A 34 8.17 8.68 2.34
N VAL A 35 7.07 8.13 2.85
CA VAL A 35 7.10 7.31 4.08
C VAL A 35 7.65 5.91 3.84
N LEU A 36 7.44 5.34 2.64
CA LEU A 36 8.07 4.07 2.26
C LEU A 36 9.58 4.24 2.13
N GLU A 37 10.04 5.33 1.50
CA GLU A 37 11.47 5.67 1.44
C GLU A 37 12.07 5.89 2.83
N ALA A 38 11.40 6.67 3.67
CA ALA A 38 11.86 6.99 5.01
C ALA A 38 11.93 5.77 5.95
N SER A 39 11.20 4.69 5.66
CA SER A 39 11.29 3.44 6.43
C SER A 39 12.65 2.76 6.30
N GLY A 40 13.35 2.96 5.17
CA GLY A 40 14.59 2.25 4.84
C GLY A 40 14.46 0.73 4.62
N LEU A 41 13.23 0.17 4.72
CA LEU A 41 12.96 -1.25 4.50
C LEU A 41 12.70 -1.58 3.03
N PHE A 42 12.23 -0.59 2.27
CA PHE A 42 11.81 -0.76 0.89
C PHE A 42 12.83 -0.20 -0.11
N SER A 43 12.85 -0.79 -1.30
CA SER A 43 13.61 -0.34 -2.46
C SER A 43 12.80 -0.57 -3.74
N GLN A 44 13.21 0.01 -4.88
CA GLN A 44 12.42 -0.02 -6.11
C GLN A 44 10.95 0.39 -5.87
N ILE A 45 10.76 1.50 -5.17
CA ILE A 45 9.45 2.03 -4.83
C ILE A 45 8.90 2.71 -6.09
N GLU A 46 7.73 2.28 -6.52
CA GLU A 46 6.96 2.89 -7.59
C GLU A 46 5.57 3.20 -7.05
N VAL A 47 5.18 4.48 -7.02
CA VAL A 47 3.85 4.91 -6.60
C VAL A 47 3.16 5.61 -7.76
N GLY A 48 1.89 5.26 -7.98
CA GLY A 48 1.08 5.82 -9.05
C GLY A 48 -0.38 5.95 -8.65
N THR A 49 -1.17 6.53 -9.56
CA THR A 49 -2.61 6.70 -9.41
C THR A 49 -3.36 6.00 -10.52
N THR A 50 -4.57 5.54 -10.24
CA THR A 50 -5.46 4.92 -11.23
C THR A 50 -6.87 5.48 -11.12
N ASP A 51 -7.70 5.21 -12.14
CA ASP A 51 -9.14 5.53 -12.12
C ASP A 51 -9.99 4.38 -11.51
N ASN A 52 -9.35 3.34 -10.97
CA ASN A 52 -10.05 2.23 -10.31
C ASN A 52 -10.44 2.65 -8.88
N PRO A 53 -11.74 2.69 -8.53
CA PRO A 53 -12.19 3.09 -7.20
C PRO A 53 -11.69 2.16 -6.07
N ASP A 54 -11.30 0.93 -6.40
CA ASP A 54 -10.73 -0.02 -5.45
C ASP A 54 -9.24 0.18 -5.19
N ALA A 55 -8.55 0.93 -6.06
CA ALA A 55 -7.10 1.11 -6.04
C ALA A 55 -6.70 2.47 -6.64
N PHE A 56 -7.23 3.56 -6.09
CA PHE A 56 -6.94 4.90 -6.59
C PHE A 56 -5.45 5.25 -6.53
N VAL A 57 -4.77 4.84 -5.46
CA VAL A 57 -3.31 4.90 -5.32
C VAL A 57 -2.77 3.48 -5.32
N VAL A 58 -1.76 3.22 -6.13
CA VAL A 58 -1.07 1.93 -6.19
C VAL A 58 0.40 2.13 -5.86
N ALA A 59 0.96 1.27 -5.02
CA ALA A 59 2.39 1.22 -4.74
C ALA A 59 2.93 -0.18 -4.98
N LEU A 60 4.06 -0.27 -5.67
CA LEU A 60 4.87 -1.48 -5.78
C LEU A 60 6.22 -1.20 -5.16
N CYS A 61 6.71 -2.09 -4.33
CA CYS A 61 8.05 -1.98 -3.77
C CYS A 61 8.69 -3.36 -3.53
N GLN A 62 9.99 -3.36 -3.31
CA GLN A 62 10.76 -4.53 -2.93
C GLN A 62 11.31 -4.41 -1.51
N TYR A 63 11.42 -5.52 -0.79
CA TYR A 63 12.12 -5.61 0.49
C TYR A 63 13.25 -6.64 0.43
N LYS A 64 14.19 -6.57 1.37
CA LYS A 64 15.38 -7.42 1.35
C LYS A 64 15.06 -8.90 1.62
N PRO A 65 15.82 -9.85 1.04
CA PRO A 65 15.57 -11.29 1.20
C PRO A 65 15.69 -11.82 2.63
N ASP A 66 16.39 -11.11 3.51
CA ASP A 66 16.61 -11.49 4.91
C ASP A 66 15.55 -10.95 5.86
N LEU A 67 14.58 -10.17 5.36
CA LEU A 67 13.49 -9.65 6.17
C LEU A 67 12.32 -10.63 6.22
N ASP A 68 11.76 -10.77 7.42
CA ASP A 68 10.52 -11.49 7.70
C ASP A 68 9.32 -10.73 7.13
N GLU A 69 8.43 -11.42 6.42
CA GLU A 69 7.26 -10.83 5.79
C GLU A 69 6.26 -10.25 6.80
N HIS A 70 6.22 -10.77 8.03
CA HIS A 70 5.43 -10.18 9.11
C HIS A 70 6.00 -8.86 9.62
N LEU A 71 7.33 -8.68 9.56
CA LEU A 71 7.95 -7.40 9.88
C LEU A 71 7.61 -6.36 8.80
N VAL A 72 7.71 -6.77 7.53
CA VAL A 72 7.31 -5.92 6.38
C VAL A 72 5.84 -5.52 6.48
N ALA A 73 4.97 -6.48 6.76
CA ALA A 73 3.54 -6.25 6.99
C ALA A 73 3.29 -5.27 8.15
N GLY A 74 4.00 -5.45 9.28
CA GLY A 74 3.90 -4.56 10.43
C GLY A 74 4.28 -3.11 10.09
N GLU A 75 5.33 -2.93 9.28
CA GLU A 75 5.74 -1.59 8.84
C GLU A 75 4.72 -0.96 7.90
N ILE A 76 4.16 -1.71 6.95
CA ILE A 76 3.10 -1.20 6.07
C ILE A 76 1.88 -0.75 6.87
N ALA A 77 1.45 -1.57 7.85
CA ALA A 77 0.33 -1.22 8.73
C ALA A 77 0.63 0.05 9.55
N ARG A 78 1.88 0.18 10.06
CA ARG A 78 2.33 1.35 10.81
C ARG A 78 2.33 2.63 9.95
N VAL A 79 2.80 2.53 8.71
CA VAL A 79 2.77 3.62 7.72
C VAL A 79 1.33 4.06 7.46
N TRP A 80 0.43 3.10 7.22
CA TRP A 80 -0.99 3.38 7.02
C TRP A 80 -1.59 4.11 8.21
N GLU A 81 -1.41 3.58 9.43
CA GLU A 81 -2.07 4.09 10.63
C GLU A 81 -1.64 5.51 11.00
N HIS A 82 -0.38 5.87 10.78
CA HIS A 82 0.19 7.11 11.30
C HIS A 82 0.43 8.22 10.28
N ARG A 83 0.39 7.90 8.97
CA ARG A 83 0.79 8.85 7.93
C ARG A 83 -0.20 8.96 6.78
N VAL A 84 -0.74 7.84 6.33
CA VAL A 84 -1.48 7.80 5.05
C VAL A 84 -2.99 7.87 5.25
N ARG A 85 -3.54 7.25 6.30
CA ARG A 85 -4.99 7.23 6.52
C ARG A 85 -5.54 8.60 6.91
N TYR A 86 -6.76 8.87 6.48
CA TYR A 86 -7.55 9.96 7.03
C TYR A 86 -8.24 9.55 8.35
N PRO A 87 -8.48 10.52 9.27
CA PRO A 87 -8.89 10.21 10.63
C PRO A 87 -10.39 9.89 10.78
N PHE A 88 -11.25 10.27 9.83
CA PHE A 88 -12.70 10.12 10.01
C PHE A 88 -13.16 8.66 9.89
N TRP A 89 -12.67 7.94 8.89
CA TRP A 89 -12.96 6.52 8.72
C TRP A 89 -11.83 5.84 7.97
N GLU A 90 -11.52 4.61 8.37
CA GLU A 90 -10.57 3.75 7.68
C GLU A 90 -10.98 2.28 7.81
N ALA A 91 -10.57 1.49 6.82
CA ALA A 91 -10.50 0.05 6.91
C ALA A 91 -9.30 -0.42 6.08
N HIS A 92 -8.71 -1.55 6.47
CA HIS A 92 -7.65 -2.16 5.69
C HIS A 92 -7.59 -3.68 5.82
N SER A 93 -7.08 -4.33 4.78
CA SER A 93 -6.73 -5.74 4.73
C SER A 93 -5.24 -5.88 4.51
N LEU A 94 -4.66 -6.94 5.07
CA LEU A 94 -3.25 -7.26 4.89
C LEU A 94 -3.13 -8.77 4.71
N ILE A 95 -2.46 -9.18 3.65
CA ILE A 95 -2.21 -10.58 3.30
C ILE A 95 -0.70 -10.80 3.30
N VAL A 96 -0.26 -11.84 4.00
CA VAL A 96 1.15 -12.23 4.09
C VAL A 96 1.31 -13.60 3.45
N HIS A 97 2.18 -13.66 2.45
CA HIS A 97 2.60 -14.88 1.78
C HIS A 97 4.13 -14.94 1.74
N PRO A 98 4.73 -16.12 1.58
CA PRO A 98 6.17 -16.23 1.41
C PRO A 98 6.65 -15.36 0.25
N GLY A 99 7.58 -14.45 0.52
CA GLY A 99 8.15 -13.53 -0.46
C GLY A 99 7.20 -12.41 -0.93
N HIS A 100 6.03 -12.24 -0.32
CA HIS A 100 5.00 -11.32 -0.81
C HIS A 100 4.07 -10.80 0.30
N VAL A 101 3.91 -9.48 0.36
CA VAL A 101 2.93 -8.83 1.25
C VAL A 101 2.04 -7.92 0.42
N GLU A 102 0.72 -8.08 0.59
CA GLU A 102 -0.29 -7.28 -0.09
C GLU A 102 -1.12 -6.53 0.95
N PHE A 103 -1.36 -5.25 0.69
CA PHE A 103 -2.12 -4.36 1.54
C PHE A 103 -3.17 -3.63 0.72
N GLU A 104 -4.41 -3.70 1.17
CA GLU A 104 -5.51 -2.88 0.65
C GLU A 104 -6.02 -1.98 1.76
N GLY A 105 -6.03 -0.67 1.51
CA GLY A 105 -6.50 0.34 2.44
C GLY A 105 -7.60 1.19 1.83
N ALA A 106 -8.54 1.60 2.66
CA ALA A 106 -9.63 2.49 2.27
C ALA A 106 -9.83 3.53 3.37
N THR A 107 -9.96 4.79 3.02
CA THR A 107 -10.10 5.87 4.02
C THR A 107 -10.92 7.03 3.53
N ARG A 108 -11.46 7.82 4.46
CA ARG A 108 -12.33 8.96 4.17
C ARG A 108 -11.95 10.15 5.05
N ILE A 109 -11.91 11.34 4.45
CA ILE A 109 -11.47 12.57 5.13
C ILE A 109 -12.48 13.15 6.11
N SER A 110 -13.77 13.02 5.81
CA SER A 110 -14.87 13.50 6.66
C SER A 110 -16.19 12.81 6.30
N GLN A 111 -17.26 13.10 7.04
CA GLN A 111 -18.59 12.50 6.80
C GLN A 111 -19.17 12.78 5.42
N SER A 112 -18.87 13.95 4.83
CA SER A 112 -19.26 14.32 3.47
C SER A 112 -18.07 14.34 2.50
N GLY A 113 -16.86 14.09 3.01
CA GLY A 113 -15.62 14.21 2.26
C GLY A 113 -15.34 13.02 1.36
N HIS A 114 -14.33 13.21 0.53
CA HIS A 114 -13.86 12.22 -0.43
C HIS A 114 -13.34 10.96 0.23
N PHE A 115 -13.58 9.87 -0.46
CA PHE A 115 -13.07 8.55 -0.17
C PHE A 115 -11.82 8.28 -1.03
N SER A 116 -10.82 7.58 -0.48
CA SER A 116 -9.62 7.18 -1.21
C SER A 116 -9.22 5.74 -0.88
N THR A 117 -8.57 5.08 -1.83
CA THR A 117 -8.08 3.70 -1.71
C THR A 117 -6.61 3.60 -2.05
N VAL A 118 -5.93 2.71 -1.33
CA VAL A 118 -4.53 2.37 -1.55
C VAL A 118 -4.43 0.87 -1.76
N HIS A 119 -3.69 0.46 -2.78
CA HIS A 119 -3.25 -0.92 -2.94
C HIS A 119 -1.72 -0.93 -2.98
N LEU A 120 -1.09 -1.55 -1.99
CA LEU A 120 0.35 -1.70 -1.91
C LEU A 120 0.75 -3.17 -2.03
N VAL A 121 1.72 -3.44 -2.90
CA VAL A 121 2.35 -4.75 -3.05
C VAL A 121 3.84 -4.63 -2.73
N ALA A 122 4.30 -5.41 -1.75
CA ALA A 122 5.70 -5.54 -1.42
C ALA A 122 6.19 -6.94 -1.79
N GLN A 123 7.24 -7.03 -2.61
CA GLN A 123 7.82 -8.29 -3.05
C GLN A 123 9.24 -8.47 -2.51
N GLN A 124 9.61 -9.69 -2.16
CA GLN A 124 10.98 -9.98 -1.77
C GLN A 124 11.89 -9.80 -2.99
N SER A 125 12.97 -9.05 -2.82
CA SER A 125 13.97 -8.88 -3.86
C SER A 125 14.63 -10.22 -4.16
N LEU A 126 14.69 -10.60 -5.44
CA LEU A 126 15.49 -11.74 -5.87
C LEU A 126 16.92 -11.23 -6.04
N VAL A 127 17.85 -11.68 -5.19
CA VAL A 127 19.27 -11.44 -5.44
C VAL A 127 19.61 -12.13 -6.76
N PRO A 128 20.10 -11.43 -7.79
CA PRO A 128 20.62 -12.10 -8.96
C PRO A 128 21.80 -12.95 -8.50
N SER A 129 21.67 -14.27 -8.58
CA SER A 129 22.79 -15.20 -8.37
C SER A 129 23.96 -14.65 -9.17
N GLN A 130 25.02 -14.21 -8.50
CA GLN A 130 26.23 -13.72 -9.16
C GLN A 130 26.62 -14.77 -10.21
N ARG A 131 26.59 -14.34 -11.47
CA ARG A 131 27.02 -15.11 -12.62
C ARG A 131 28.45 -15.58 -12.31
N MET A 132 28.61 -16.84 -11.89
CA MET A 132 29.94 -17.40 -11.63
C MET A 132 30.78 -17.15 -12.90
N PRO A 133 32.00 -16.60 -12.80
CA PRO A 133 32.85 -16.44 -13.97
C PRO A 133 33.03 -17.83 -14.58
N GLN A 134 32.55 -18.00 -15.81
CA GLN A 134 32.87 -19.18 -16.60
C GLN A 134 34.39 -19.23 -16.69
N GLN A 135 35.00 -20.17 -15.98
CA GLN A 135 36.41 -20.47 -16.13
C GLN A 135 36.60 -21.04 -17.54
N THR A 136 37.50 -20.38 -18.25
CA THR A 136 38.04 -20.61 -19.59
C THR A 136 38.23 -22.07 -19.99
#